data_AF-A0A3P7EBI4-F1
#
_entry.id   AF-A0A3P7EBI4-F1
#
_cell.length_a   1.000
_cell.length_b   1.000
_cell.length_c   1.000
_cell.angle_alpha   90.00
_cell.angle_beta   90.00
_cell.angle_gamma   90.00
#
_symmetry.space_group_name_H-M   'P 1'
#
loop_
_entity.id
_entity.type
_entity.pdbx_description
1 polymer ?
#
loop_
_entity_poly.entity_id
_entity_poly.type
_entity_poly.pdbx_seq_one_letter_code
_entity_poly.pdbx_strand_id
1 'polypeptide(L)'
;MKSLADATILGMARDKKGSFFLQTLFKSSTVSRTDKELIAKPLKLKWHEVITNNVSSHVFDVLWTNDVYNITEKEELMDALSKAVIEDHCKTLRLMCMKLNFRKFRENRKKWLKDAGIRFVT
;
A
#
# COMPACT_ATOMS: atom_id res chain seq x y z
N MET A 1 15.02 -2.98 -16.36
CA MET A 1 14.27 -4.25 -16.45
C MET A 1 13.27 -4.14 -17.60
N LYS A 2 13.10 -5.15 -18.49
CA LYS A 2 11.95 -5.18 -19.41
C LYS A 2 10.69 -5.02 -18.56
N SER A 3 9.86 -4.00 -18.82
CA SER A 3 8.70 -3.71 -17.95
C SER A 3 7.78 -4.93 -17.94
N LEU A 4 7.65 -5.58 -16.79
CA LEU A 4 6.59 -6.58 -16.61
C LEU A 4 5.25 -5.89 -16.88
N ALA A 5 4.34 -6.59 -17.54
CA ALA A 5 3.00 -6.07 -17.74
C ALA A 5 2.34 -5.81 -16.38
N ASP A 6 1.53 -4.75 -16.29
CA ASP A 6 0.79 -4.40 -15.07
C ASP A 6 -0.03 -5.59 -14.53
N ALA A 7 -0.64 -6.36 -15.43
CA ALA A 7 -1.38 -7.57 -15.10
C ALA A 7 -0.50 -8.66 -14.47
N THR A 8 0.76 -8.81 -14.92
CA THR A 8 1.72 -9.75 -14.35
C THR A 8 2.09 -9.35 -12.93
N ILE A 9 2.32 -8.05 -12.68
CA ILE A 9 2.66 -7.56 -11.34
C ILE A 9 1.49 -7.77 -10.37
N LEU A 10 0.26 -7.47 -10.80
CA LEU A 10 -0.94 -7.74 -10.01
C LEU A 10 -1.15 -9.24 -9.76
N GLY A 11 -0.91 -10.08 -10.77
CA GLY A 11 -0.95 -11.53 -10.65
C GLY A 11 0.06 -12.04 -9.61
N MET A 12 1.30 -11.53 -9.66
CA MET A 12 2.33 -11.85 -8.67
C MET A 12 1.92 -11.43 -7.27
N ALA A 13 1.34 -10.25 -7.08
CA ALA A 13 0.91 -9.80 -5.76
C ALA A 13 -0.18 -10.70 -5.14
N ARG A 14 -0.99 -11.37 -5.95
CA ARG A 14 -2.04 -12.30 -5.51
C ARG A 14 -1.56 -13.74 -5.32
N ASP A 15 -0.44 -14.10 -5.94
CA ASP A 15 0.19 -15.39 -5.75
C ASP A 15 1.07 -15.41 -4.49
N LYS A 16 1.09 -16.53 -3.75
CA LYS A 16 1.87 -16.62 -2.50
C LYS A 16 3.37 -16.45 -2.74
N LYS A 17 3.92 -17.05 -3.81
CA LYS A 17 5.36 -16.93 -4.11
C LYS A 17 5.66 -15.56 -4.69
N GLY A 18 4.83 -15.10 -5.62
CA GLY A 18 4.95 -13.77 -6.23
C GLY A 18 4.89 -12.64 -5.19
N SER A 19 3.97 -12.71 -4.23
CA SER A 19 3.84 -11.72 -3.16
C SER A 19 5.05 -11.69 -2.25
N PHE A 20 5.63 -12.85 -1.92
CA PHE A 20 6.86 -12.91 -1.14
C PHE A 20 8.04 -12.28 -1.89
N PHE A 21 8.15 -12.54 -3.19
CA PHE A 21 9.14 -11.88 -4.04
C PHE A 21 8.97 -10.36 -4.04
N LEU A 22 7.74 -9.86 -4.26
CA LEU A 22 7.46 -8.42 -4.26
C LEU A 22 7.76 -7.77 -2.90
N GLN A 23 7.38 -8.42 -1.80
CA GLN A 23 7.71 -7.93 -0.46
C GLN A 23 9.23 -7.83 -0.25
N THR A 24 9.98 -8.83 -0.70
CA THR A 24 11.45 -8.83 -0.63
C THR A 24 12.04 -7.72 -1.48
N LEU A 25 11.53 -7.54 -2.71
CA LEU A 25 11.94 -6.49 -3.63
C LEU A 25 11.75 -5.10 -3.03
N PHE A 26 10.58 -4.82 -2.46
CA PHE A 26 10.28 -3.49 -1.89
C PHE A 26 11.07 -3.21 -0.60
N LYS A 27 11.41 -4.23 0.18
CA LYS A 27 12.29 -4.11 1.35
C LYS A 27 13.77 -3.97 0.99
N SER A 28 14.19 -4.48 -0.16
CA SER A 28 15.61 -4.50 -0.52
C SER A 28 16.20 -3.11 -0.64
N SER A 29 17.33 -2.85 0.01
CA SER A 29 18.10 -1.61 -0.15
C SER A 29 18.89 -1.56 -1.47
N THR A 30 19.05 -2.71 -2.15
CA THR A 30 19.81 -2.80 -3.41
C THR A 30 18.99 -2.44 -4.64
N VAL A 31 17.65 -2.49 -4.54
CA VAL A 31 16.76 -2.10 -5.64
C VAL A 31 16.51 -0.60 -5.54
N SER A 32 16.75 0.11 -6.65
CA SER A 32 16.61 1.57 -6.69
C SER A 32 15.17 1.99 -6.36
N ARG A 33 15.02 3.19 -5.77
CA ARG A 33 13.70 3.77 -5.49
C ARG A 33 12.85 3.89 -6.75
N THR A 34 13.45 4.33 -7.86
CA THR A 34 12.79 4.46 -9.16
C THR A 34 12.24 3.13 -9.66
N ASP A 35 13.01 2.04 -9.56
CA ASP A 35 12.53 0.71 -9.96
C ASP A 35 11.37 0.23 -9.08
N LYS A 36 11.44 0.48 -7.77
CA LYS A 36 10.34 0.17 -6.83
C LYS A 36 9.08 0.94 -7.20
N GLU A 37 9.19 2.23 -7.51
CA GLU A 37 8.05 3.06 -7.89
C GLU A 37 7.40 2.59 -9.19
N LEU A 38 8.21 2.19 -10.19
CA LEU A 38 7.72 1.61 -11.44
C LEU A 38 6.94 0.31 -11.22
N ILE A 39 7.47 -0.60 -10.40
CA ILE A 39 6.81 -1.88 -10.10
C ILE A 39 5.58 -1.66 -9.21
N ALA A 40 5.62 -0.69 -8.30
CA ALA A 40 4.50 -0.40 -7.40
C ALA A 40 3.33 0.28 -8.12
N LYS A 41 3.55 0.97 -9.25
CA LYS A 41 2.52 1.74 -9.97
C LYS A 41 1.21 0.97 -10.20
N PRO A 42 1.18 -0.23 -10.81
CA PRO A 42 -0.08 -0.97 -10.98
C PRO A 42 -0.72 -1.39 -9.65
N LEU A 43 0.07 -1.66 -8.61
CA LEU A 43 -0.43 -2.01 -7.28
C LEU A 43 -1.09 -0.79 -6.60
N LYS A 44 -0.51 0.40 -6.76
CA LYS A 44 -1.07 1.67 -6.26
C LYS A 44 -2.37 2.02 -6.97
N LEU A 45 -2.41 1.89 -8.29
CA LEU A 45 -3.62 2.16 -9.08
C LEU A 45 -4.78 1.23 -8.69
N LYS A 46 -4.47 -0.03 -8.40
CA LYS A 46 -5.46 -1.04 -7.98
C LYS A 46 -5.46 -1.28 -6.46
N TRP A 47 -5.26 -0.23 -5.67
CA TRP A 47 -5.10 -0.35 -4.22
C TRP A 47 -6.24 -1.11 -3.55
N HIS A 48 -7.50 -0.93 -3.99
CA HIS A 48 -8.66 -1.61 -3.39
C HIS A 48 -8.59 -3.11 -3.60
N GLU A 49 -8.30 -3.55 -4.82
CA GLU A 49 -8.07 -4.95 -5.17
C GLU A 49 -6.88 -5.56 -4.39
N VAL A 50 -5.84 -4.75 -4.11
CA VAL A 50 -4.65 -5.20 -3.38
C VAL A 50 -4.93 -5.34 -1.88
N ILE A 51 -5.58 -4.35 -1.27
CA ILE A 51 -5.88 -4.30 0.17
C ILE A 51 -6.92 -5.35 0.59
N THR A 52 -7.93 -5.60 -0.26
CA THR A 52 -9.04 -6.51 0.08
C THR A 52 -8.69 -7.99 -0.06
N ASN A 53 -7.59 -8.33 -0.74
CA ASN A 53 -7.16 -9.71 -0.94
C ASN A 53 -6.14 -10.17 0.13
N ASN A 54 -6.37 -11.36 0.69
CA ASN A 54 -5.59 -11.90 1.82
C ASN A 54 -4.08 -12.05 1.54
N VAL A 55 -3.67 -12.23 0.28
CA VAL A 55 -2.27 -12.39 -0.10
C VAL A 55 -1.64 -11.04 -0.41
N SER A 56 -2.25 -10.28 -1.32
CA SER A 56 -1.67 -9.00 -1.77
C SER A 56 -1.73 -7.90 -0.72
N SER A 57 -2.59 -8.05 0.30
CA SER A 57 -2.64 -7.12 1.45
C SER A 57 -1.29 -7.05 2.20
N HIS A 58 -0.53 -8.14 2.23
CA HIS A 58 0.84 -8.15 2.78
C HIS A 58 1.84 -7.38 1.91
N VAL A 59 1.64 -7.35 0.59
CA VAL A 59 2.44 -6.51 -0.31
C VAL A 59 2.13 -5.04 -0.04
N PHE A 60 0.85 -4.69 0.16
CA PHE A 60 0.45 -3.33 0.55
C PHE A 60 1.10 -2.88 1.86
N ASP A 61 1.12 -3.73 2.90
CA ASP A 61 1.79 -3.42 4.17
C ASP A 61 3.25 -2.99 3.94
N VAL A 62 3.96 -3.70 3.05
CA VAL A 62 5.36 -3.39 2.72
C VAL A 62 5.49 -2.09 1.93
N LEU A 63 4.64 -1.86 0.92
CA LEU A 63 4.61 -0.61 0.17
C LEU A 63 4.39 0.61 1.09
N TRP A 64 3.47 0.46 2.04
CA TRP A 64 3.12 1.51 2.98
C TRP A 64 4.23 1.81 3.99
N THR A 65 4.86 0.76 4.53
CA THR A 65 5.89 0.86 5.57
C THR A 65 7.28 1.23 5.05
N ASN A 66 7.57 0.98 3.77
CA ASN A 66 8.85 1.32 3.15
C ASN A 66 8.77 2.63 2.34
N ASP A 67 7.79 3.49 2.64
CA ASP A 67 7.57 4.80 2.02
C ASP A 67 7.58 4.79 0.49
N VAL A 68 7.09 3.69 -0.10
CA VAL A 68 6.83 3.64 -1.53
C VAL A 68 5.66 4.55 -1.87
N TYR A 69 4.67 4.66 -0.98
CA TYR A 69 3.70 5.76 -1.00
C TYR A 69 4.33 7.03 -0.41
N ASN A 70 4.34 8.12 -1.19
CA ASN A 70 4.67 9.43 -0.66
C ASN A 70 3.50 10.02 0.16
N ILE A 71 3.71 11.12 0.87
CA ILE A 71 2.70 11.69 1.78
C ILE A 71 1.40 12.08 1.04
N THR A 72 1.51 12.62 -0.17
CA THR A 72 0.36 13.00 -1.01
C THR A 72 -0.43 11.76 -1.43
N GLU A 73 0.24 10.70 -1.89
CA GLU A 73 -0.41 9.45 -2.25
C GLU A 73 -1.04 8.75 -1.04
N LYS A 74 -0.40 8.83 0.13
CA LYS A 74 -0.96 8.32 1.40
C LYS A 74 -2.26 9.05 1.73
N GLU A 75 -2.29 10.37 1.59
CA GLU A 75 -3.46 11.20 1.84
C GLU A 75 -4.61 10.89 0.86
N GLU A 76 -4.32 10.83 -0.44
CA GLU A 76 -5.29 10.46 -1.48
C GLU A 76 -5.90 9.08 -1.25
N LEU A 77 -5.07 8.09 -0.88
CA LEU A 77 -5.53 6.74 -0.57
C LEU A 77 -6.44 6.73 0.67
N MET A 78 -6.11 7.50 1.71
CA MET A 78 -6.94 7.59 2.91
C MET A 78 -8.29 8.27 2.63
N ASP A 79 -8.32 9.26 1.75
CA ASP A 79 -9.57 9.85 1.26
C ASP A 79 -10.39 8.84 0.45
N ALA A 80 -9.76 8.06 -0.42
CA ALA A 80 -10.44 7.02 -1.19
C ALA A 80 -11.01 5.91 -0.28
N LEU A 81 -10.23 5.46 0.72
CA LEU A 81 -10.70 4.54 1.76
C LEU A 81 -11.90 5.10 2.51
N SER A 82 -11.92 6.42 2.74
CA SER A 82 -13.04 7.04 3.46
C SER A 82 -14.38 6.94 2.77
N LYS A 83 -14.36 6.82 1.44
CA LYS A 83 -15.55 6.58 0.61
C LYS A 83 -15.87 5.09 0.56
N ALA A 84 -14.86 4.24 0.33
CA ALA A 84 -15.03 2.79 0.14
C ALA A 84 -15.51 2.03 1.39
N VAL A 85 -15.05 2.40 2.59
CA VAL A 85 -15.41 1.70 3.85
C VAL A 85 -16.90 1.79 4.17
N ILE A 86 -17.59 2.81 3.65
CA ILE A 86 -19.04 2.97 3.85
C ILE A 86 -19.81 1.85 3.15
N GLU A 87 -19.25 1.27 2.09
CA GLU A 87 -19.93 0.33 1.20
C GLU A 87 -19.47 -1.12 1.39
N ASP A 88 -18.27 -1.35 1.90
CA ASP A 88 -17.61 -2.66 1.87
C ASP A 88 -17.53 -3.35 3.25
N HIS A 89 -18.09 -4.56 3.36
CA HIS A 89 -18.05 -5.40 4.56
C HIS A 89 -16.82 -6.34 4.63
N CYS A 90 -15.84 -6.17 3.76
CA CYS A 90 -14.62 -6.97 3.71
C CYS A 90 -13.82 -6.92 5.02
N LYS A 91 -13.57 -8.10 5.63
CA LYS A 91 -12.78 -8.23 6.87
C LYS A 91 -11.35 -7.69 6.71
N THR A 92 -10.72 -7.94 5.56
CA THR A 92 -9.35 -7.51 5.27
C THR A 92 -9.27 -6.00 5.14
N LEU A 93 -10.26 -5.36 4.50
CA LEU A 93 -10.37 -3.92 4.44
C LEU A 93 -10.49 -3.30 5.84
N ARG A 94 -11.36 -3.84 6.70
CA ARG A 94 -11.51 -3.35 8.09
C ARG A 94 -10.20 -3.44 8.87
N LEU A 95 -9.49 -4.56 8.76
CA LEU A 95 -8.18 -4.74 9.38
C LEU A 95 -7.17 -3.70 8.86
N MET A 96 -7.16 -3.44 7.55
CA MET A 96 -6.29 -2.43 6.95
C MET A 96 -6.64 -1.02 7.44
N CYS A 97 -7.92 -0.67 7.52
CA CYS A 97 -8.34 0.62 8.09
C CYS A 97 -7.88 0.80 9.55
N MET A 98 -7.92 -0.26 10.36
CA MET A 98 -7.37 -0.23 11.72
C MET A 98 -5.85 0.00 11.69
N LYS A 99 -5.11 -0.76 10.89
CA LYS A 99 -3.64 -0.62 10.75
C LYS A 99 -3.21 0.78 10.30
N LEU A 100 -3.95 1.36 9.34
CA LEU A 100 -3.69 2.70 8.79
C LEU A 100 -4.15 3.83 9.73
N ASN A 101 -4.72 3.49 10.89
CA ASN A 101 -5.28 4.42 11.84
C ASN A 101 -6.31 5.37 11.20
N PHE A 102 -7.20 4.77 10.41
CA PHE A 102 -8.21 5.47 9.62
C PHE A 102 -9.16 6.34 10.46
N ARG A 103 -9.48 5.90 11.68
CA ARG A 103 -10.25 6.70 12.64
C ARG A 103 -9.55 8.03 12.96
N LYS A 104 -8.25 8.00 13.27
CA LYS A 104 -7.46 9.20 13.55
C LYS A 104 -7.33 10.09 12.33
N PHE A 105 -7.24 9.53 11.12
CA PHE A 105 -7.25 10.32 9.90
C PHE A 105 -8.55 11.12 9.75
N ARG A 106 -9.71 10.51 10.01
CA ARG A 106 -11.01 11.19 9.99
C ARG A 106 -11.15 12.25 11.09
N GLU A 107 -10.73 11.94 12.31
CA GLU A 107 -10.89 12.84 13.46
C GLU A 107 -9.87 13.99 13.47
N ASN A 108 -8.62 13.73 13.06
CA ASN A 108 -7.53 14.71 13.08
C ASN A 108 -6.53 14.47 11.95
N ARG A 109 -6.95 14.80 10.73
CA ARG A 109 -6.15 14.69 9.50
C ARG A 109 -4.77 15.33 9.63
N LYS A 110 -4.68 16.55 10.17
CA LYS A 110 -3.40 17.28 10.33
C LYS A 110 -2.41 16.51 11.22
N LYS A 111 -2.87 15.98 12.36
CA LYS A 111 -2.02 15.16 13.25
C LYS A 111 -1.63 13.85 12.58
N TRP A 112 -2.56 13.20 11.88
CA TRP A 112 -2.27 11.97 11.16
C TRP A 112 -1.19 12.18 10.08
N LEU A 113 -1.30 13.25 9.27
CA LEU A 113 -0.32 13.61 8.25
C LEU A 113 1.05 13.92 8.86
N LYS A 114 1.08 14.65 9.98
CA LYS A 114 2.30 14.92 10.74
C LYS A 114 2.96 13.62 11.19
N ASP A 115 2.20 12.71 11.80
CA ASP A 115 2.74 11.43 12.26
C ASP A 115 3.17 10.52 11.10
N ALA A 116 2.46 10.56 9.96
CA ALA A 116 2.80 9.78 8.77
C ALA A 116 4.07 10.30 8.08
N GLY A 117 4.32 11.61 8.11
CA GLY A 117 5.55 12.22 7.59
C GLY A 117 6.74 12.14 8.55
N ILE A 118 6.51 11.99 9.87
CA ILE A 118 7.54 11.90 10.91
C ILE A 118 8.05 10.46 11.13
N ARG A 119 7.56 9.45 10.40
CA ARG A 119 8.12 8.09 10.48
C ARG A 119 9.49 7.97 9.79
N PHE A 120 10.46 8.72 10.26
CA PHE A 120 11.88 8.51 10.00
C PHE A 120 12.63 8.40 11.33
N VAL A 121 13.57 7.44 11.34
CA VAL A 121 14.59 7.16 12.34
C VAL A 121 14.13 6.31 13.53
N THR A 122 14.32 5.00 13.39
CA THR A 122 15.02 4.22 14.44
C THR A 122 16.38 3.86 13.89
#